data_AF-A0A7V4A1Z2-F1
#
_entry.id   AF-A0A7V4A1Z2-F1
#
_cell.length_a   1.000
_cell.length_b   1.000
_cell.length_c   1.000
_cell.angle_alpha   90.00
_cell.angle_beta   90.00
_cell.angle_gamma   90.00
#
_symmetry.space_group_name_H-M   'P 1'
#
loop_
_entity.id
_entity.type
_entity.pdbx_description
1 polymer ?
#
loop_
_entity_poly.entity_id
_entity_poly.type
_entity_poly.pdbx_seq_one_letter_code
_entity_poly.pdbx_strand_id
1 'polypeptide(L)'
;MSSLSWSEVFAYHRTRKGIGRQSLLVDRGESGYRNVFLPDGRILYQGEGKRGNQEPTGGNLRLLLAQQAGTPLRVFLRERPGLWRDLGCYRVEGHRYSLLLEEGRWVYWFTLAPCECAEAPSG
;
A
#
# COMPACT_ATOMS: atom_id res chain seq x y z
N MET A 1 7.74 -7.64 17.13
CA MET A 1 7.68 -7.39 15.66
C MET A 1 9.07 -7.54 15.11
N SER A 2 9.26 -8.37 14.08
CA SER A 2 10.57 -8.64 13.48
C SER A 2 10.92 -7.60 12.41
N SER A 3 12.20 -7.19 12.38
CA SER A 3 12.78 -6.46 11.26
C SER A 3 13.04 -7.41 10.10
N LEU A 4 12.78 -6.96 8.87
CA LEU A 4 13.01 -7.70 7.63
C LEU A 4 14.01 -6.96 6.74
N SER A 5 14.82 -7.72 6.01
CA SER A 5 15.62 -7.23 4.89
C SER A 5 14.77 -7.01 3.64
N TRP A 6 15.29 -6.25 2.66
CA TRP A 6 14.63 -6.13 1.36
C TRP A 6 14.44 -7.50 0.68
N SER A 7 15.40 -8.42 0.82
CA SER A 7 15.31 -9.75 0.19
C SER A 7 14.13 -10.56 0.74
N GLU A 8 13.89 -10.51 2.05
CA GLU A 8 12.74 -11.17 2.69
C GLU A 8 11.42 -10.54 2.26
N VAL A 9 11.35 -9.20 2.23
CA VAL A 9 10.16 -8.50 1.73
C VAL A 9 9.90 -8.83 0.26
N PHE A 10 10.94 -8.81 -0.58
CA PHE A 10 10.82 -9.06 -2.01
C PHE A 10 10.41 -10.49 -2.33
N ALA A 11 10.84 -11.48 -1.53
CA ALA A 11 10.42 -12.87 -1.68
C ALA A 11 8.88 -13.03 -1.56
N TYR A 12 8.25 -12.26 -0.68
CA TYR A 12 6.79 -12.21 -0.55
C TYR A 12 6.15 -11.25 -1.58
N HIS A 13 6.70 -10.05 -1.73
CA HIS A 13 6.08 -8.95 -2.47
C HIS A 13 6.19 -9.08 -4.00
N ARG A 14 7.24 -9.73 -4.50
CA ARG A 14 7.48 -10.11 -5.91
C ARG A 14 7.56 -8.96 -6.92
N THR A 15 7.62 -7.70 -6.50
CA THR A 15 7.77 -6.54 -7.39
C THR A 15 8.56 -5.43 -6.72
N ARG A 16 9.00 -4.43 -7.50
CA ARG A 16 9.63 -3.19 -7.00
C ARG A 16 8.65 -2.02 -6.94
N LYS A 17 7.43 -2.21 -7.45
CA LYS A 17 6.34 -1.24 -7.37
C LYS A 17 5.80 -1.19 -5.94
N GLY A 18 5.11 -0.11 -5.56
CA GLY A 18 4.47 -0.03 -4.25
C GLY A 18 3.33 -1.05 -4.07
N ILE A 19 2.68 -1.45 -5.17
CA ILE A 19 1.48 -2.29 -5.15
C ILE A 19 1.80 -3.67 -5.76
N GLY A 20 1.86 -4.68 -4.89
CA GLY A 20 2.07 -6.09 -5.23
C GLY A 20 0.74 -6.81 -5.51
N ARG A 21 0.79 -8.15 -5.64
CA ARG A 21 -0.44 -8.95 -5.85
C ARG A 21 -1.29 -9.06 -4.57
N GLN A 22 -0.63 -9.25 -3.43
CA GLN A 22 -1.24 -9.50 -2.12
C GLN A 22 -0.55 -8.69 -1.01
N SER A 23 0.19 -7.65 -1.40
CA SER A 23 0.95 -6.82 -0.46
C SER A 23 1.19 -5.41 -0.97
N LEU A 24 1.49 -4.52 -0.03
CA LEU A 24 1.82 -3.12 -0.27
C LEU A 24 3.15 -2.77 0.39
N LEU A 25 3.92 -1.91 -0.25
CA LEU A 25 5.06 -1.22 0.33
C LEU A 25 4.62 0.18 0.71
N VAL A 26 4.85 0.56 1.97
CA VAL A 26 4.62 1.90 2.48
C VAL A 26 5.94 2.49 2.98
N ASP A 27 6.07 3.79 2.81
CA ASP A 27 7.16 4.59 3.37
C ASP A 27 6.63 5.98 3.72
N ARG A 28 7.48 6.83 4.30
CA ARG A 28 7.11 8.16 4.82
C ARG A 28 7.49 9.28 3.85
N GLY A 29 7.63 8.97 2.56
CA GLY A 29 8.00 9.93 1.52
C GLY A 29 9.25 9.55 0.73
N GLU A 30 10.01 8.55 1.16
CA GLU A 30 11.29 8.17 0.56
C GLU A 30 11.16 7.70 -0.90
N SER A 31 9.99 7.22 -1.31
CA SER A 31 9.70 6.84 -2.71
C SER A 31 9.11 7.97 -3.56
N GLY A 32 8.90 9.15 -2.99
CA GLY A 32 8.22 10.28 -3.62
C GLY A 32 6.70 10.20 -3.60
N TYR A 33 6.12 9.27 -2.83
CA TYR A 33 4.68 9.19 -2.56
C TYR A 33 4.39 9.67 -1.14
N ARG A 34 3.26 10.36 -0.95
CA ARG A 34 2.95 11.05 0.31
C ARG A 34 2.00 10.23 1.18
N ASN A 35 2.41 9.05 1.61
CA ASN A 35 1.58 8.26 2.52
C ASN A 35 1.43 8.99 3.86
N VAL A 36 0.22 8.98 4.43
CA VAL A 36 -0.07 9.59 5.74
C VAL A 36 -0.46 8.50 6.72
N PHE A 37 0.27 8.39 7.82
CA PHE A 37 -0.02 7.45 8.90
C PHE A 37 -0.91 8.15 9.93
N LEU A 38 -2.10 7.60 10.17
CA LEU A 38 -3.09 8.17 11.08
C LEU A 38 -2.89 7.64 12.51
N PRO A 39 -3.31 8.39 13.56
CA PRO A 39 -3.13 7.99 14.95
C PRO A 39 -3.80 6.67 15.35
N ASP A 40 -4.84 6.26 14.60
CA ASP A 40 -5.58 5.02 14.81
C ASP A 40 -4.98 3.81 14.05
N GLY A 41 -3.79 3.97 13.47
CA GLY A 41 -3.08 2.92 12.75
C GLY A 41 -3.49 2.77 11.29
N ARG A 42 -4.48 3.53 10.81
CA ARG A 42 -4.82 3.60 9.38
C ARG A 42 -3.74 4.32 8.57
N ILE A 43 -3.73 4.08 7.27
CA ILE A 43 -2.79 4.71 6.34
C ILE A 43 -3.58 5.29 5.16
N LEU A 44 -3.39 6.58 4.87
CA LEU A 44 -3.79 7.16 3.59
C LEU A 44 -2.68 6.87 2.59
N TYR A 45 -2.94 5.94 1.69
CA TYR A 45 -2.00 5.44 0.71
C TYR A 45 -2.23 6.09 -0.65
N GLN A 46 -1.19 6.69 -1.22
CA GLN A 46 -1.28 7.29 -2.55
C GLN A 46 -1.20 6.20 -3.63
N GLY A 47 -2.05 6.26 -4.65
CA GLY A 47 -2.08 5.30 -5.75
C GLY A 47 -0.79 5.24 -6.57
N GLU A 48 -0.69 4.25 -7.46
CA GLU A 48 0.41 4.09 -8.41
C GLU A 48 0.32 5.14 -9.54
N GLY A 49 1.47 5.74 -9.87
CA GLY A 49 1.62 6.67 -10.99
C GLY A 49 2.23 7.99 -10.52
N LYS A 50 3.46 8.28 -10.96
CA LYS A 50 4.24 9.46 -10.56
C LYS A 50 4.09 10.66 -11.48
N ARG A 51 3.49 10.48 -12.65
CA ARG A 51 3.35 11.51 -13.69
C ARG A 51 1.95 11.47 -14.26
N GLY A 52 1.40 12.64 -14.54
CA GLY A 52 0.04 12.79 -15.04
C GLY A 52 -1.03 12.32 -14.05
N ASN A 53 -2.28 12.38 -14.51
CA ASN A 53 -3.40 11.87 -13.76
C ASN A 53 -3.26 10.36 -13.57
N GLN A 54 -3.56 9.89 -12.36
CA GLN A 54 -3.59 8.46 -12.10
C GLN A 54 -4.85 7.86 -12.70
N GLU A 55 -4.69 6.69 -13.30
CA GLU A 55 -5.75 5.94 -13.97
C GLU A 55 -6.13 4.70 -13.15
N PRO A 56 -7.37 4.18 -13.26
CA PRO A 56 -7.81 2.95 -12.62
C PRO A 56 -7.26 1.71 -13.35
N THR A 57 -5.93 1.64 -13.50
CA THR A 57 -5.22 0.54 -14.16
C THR A 57 -4.08 0.05 -13.25
N GLY A 58 -3.53 -1.13 -13.58
CA GLY A 58 -2.38 -1.68 -12.86
C GLY A 58 -2.61 -1.80 -11.35
N GLY A 59 -1.74 -1.15 -10.56
CA GLY A 59 -1.83 -1.15 -9.10
C GLY A 59 -3.12 -0.49 -8.56
N ASN A 60 -3.58 0.60 -9.17
CA ASN A 60 -4.80 1.28 -8.71
C ASN A 60 -6.03 0.41 -8.91
N LEU A 61 -6.16 -0.24 -10.08
CA LEU A 61 -7.23 -1.20 -10.34
C LEU A 61 -7.23 -2.32 -9.31
N ARG A 62 -6.05 -2.82 -8.93
CA ARG A 62 -5.94 -3.87 -7.92
C ARG A 62 -6.46 -3.43 -6.56
N LEU A 63 -6.18 -2.19 -6.15
CA LEU A 63 -6.69 -1.66 -4.88
C LEU A 63 -8.21 -1.42 -4.92
N LEU A 64 -8.74 -0.95 -6.05
CA LEU A 64 -10.18 -0.82 -6.25
C LEU A 64 -10.90 -2.17 -6.15
N LEU A 65 -10.36 -3.21 -6.79
CA LEU A 65 -10.90 -4.57 -6.70
C LEU A 65 -10.74 -5.16 -5.29
N ALA A 66 -9.60 -4.92 -4.63
CA ALA A 66 -9.38 -5.36 -3.26
C ALA A 66 -10.35 -4.71 -2.28
N GLN A 67 -10.68 -3.43 -2.47
CA GLN A 67 -11.74 -2.74 -1.72
C GLN A 67 -13.09 -3.44 -1.93
N GLN A 68 -13.48 -3.67 -3.19
CA GLN A 68 -14.78 -4.28 -3.51
C GLN A 68 -14.91 -5.70 -2.93
N ALA A 69 -13.84 -6.48 -2.99
CA ALA A 69 -13.82 -7.86 -2.49
C ALA A 69 -13.53 -7.96 -0.97
N GLY A 70 -13.16 -6.86 -0.33
CA GLY A 70 -12.69 -6.87 1.06
C GLY A 70 -11.39 -7.67 1.27
N THR A 71 -10.57 -7.83 0.22
CA THR A 71 -9.37 -8.68 0.26
C THR A 71 -8.29 -8.07 1.17
N PRO A 72 -7.81 -8.78 2.20
CA PRO A 72 -6.70 -8.29 3.01
C PRO A 72 -5.38 -8.31 2.23
N LEU A 73 -4.55 -7.30 2.46
CA LEU A 73 -3.24 -7.09 1.85
C LEU A 73 -2.19 -6.97 2.96
N ARG A 74 -1.08 -7.71 2.83
CA ARG A 74 0.04 -7.60 3.78
C ARG A 74 0.80 -6.30 3.55
N VAL A 75 1.06 -5.51 4.59
CA VAL A 75 1.73 -4.20 4.45
C VAL A 75 3.13 -4.24 5.04
N PHE A 76 4.12 -3.83 4.24
CA PHE A 76 5.50 -3.69 4.66
C PHE A 76 5.91 -2.22 4.70
N LEU A 77 6.35 -1.77 5.87
CA LEU A 77 6.87 -0.42 6.07
C LEU A 77 8.38 -0.40 5.87
N ARG A 78 8.85 0.52 5.04
CA ARG A 78 10.27 0.87 4.96
C ARG A 78 10.62 1.79 6.13
N GLU A 79 11.46 1.30 7.04
CA GLU A 79 11.96 2.11 8.16
C GLU A 79 13.17 2.94 7.76
N ARG A 80 14.04 2.36 6.92
CA ARG A 80 15.22 3.02 6.31
C ARG A 80 15.71 2.15 5.14
N PRO A 81 16.68 2.59 4.32
CA PRO A 81 17.24 1.75 3.26
C PRO A 81 17.65 0.37 3.78
N GLY A 82 17.11 -0.69 3.17
CA GLY A 82 17.40 -2.09 3.53
C GLY A 82 16.68 -2.63 4.77
N LEU A 83 16.02 -1.78 5.59
CA LEU A 83 15.31 -2.20 6.80
C LEU A 83 13.81 -1.99 6.64
N TRP A 84 13.08 -3.09 6.80
CA TRP A 84 11.63 -3.14 6.68
C TRP A 84 10.98 -3.70 7.94
N ARG A 85 9.70 -3.40 8.13
CA ARG A 85 8.85 -3.93 9.18
C ARG A 85 7.57 -4.47 8.56
N ASP A 86 7.18 -5.67 8.96
CA ASP A 86 5.83 -6.19 8.67
C ASP A 86 4.81 -5.52 9.61
N LEU A 87 3.84 -4.80 9.05
CA LEU A 87 2.75 -4.16 9.79
C LEU A 87 1.52 -5.06 9.96
N GLY A 88 1.51 -6.25 9.35
CA GLY A 88 0.36 -7.14 9.31
C GLY A 88 -0.56 -6.90 8.12
N CYS A 89 -1.81 -7.36 8.23
CA CYS A 89 -2.79 -7.23 7.16
C CYS A 89 -3.61 -5.95 7.28
N TYR A 90 -3.91 -5.37 6.12
CA TYR A 90 -4.77 -4.21 5.97
C TYR A 90 -5.82 -4.46 4.90
N ARG A 91 -7.01 -3.89 5.06
CA ARG A 91 -8.02 -3.82 4.00
C ARG A 91 -8.11 -2.39 3.48
N VAL A 92 -8.49 -2.26 2.21
CA VAL A 92 -8.85 -0.97 1.63
C VAL A 92 -10.30 -0.68 2.05
N GLU A 93 -10.51 0.26 2.97
CA GLU A 93 -11.85 0.64 3.44
C GLU A 93 -12.56 1.59 2.47
N GLY A 94 -11.79 2.38 1.74
CA GLY A 94 -12.34 3.37 0.82
C GLY A 94 -11.25 4.00 -0.04
N HIS A 95 -11.70 4.75 -1.04
CA HIS A 95 -10.83 5.56 -1.88
C HIS A 95 -11.47 6.92 -2.17
N ARG A 96 -10.61 7.89 -2.47
CA ARG A 96 -10.99 9.15 -3.11
C ARG A 96 -10.10 9.39 -4.32
N TYR A 97 -10.67 10.01 -5.35
CA TYR A 97 -9.92 10.54 -6.49
C TYR A 97 -9.98 12.05 -6.41
N SER A 98 -8.83 12.70 -6.20
CA SER A 98 -8.78 14.14 -5.90
C SER A 98 -7.58 14.81 -6.53
N LEU A 99 -7.72 16.09 -6.83
CA LEU A 99 -6.63 16.94 -7.32
C LEU A 99 -5.57 17.11 -6.23
N LEU A 100 -4.33 16.71 -6.53
CA LEU A 100 -3.14 17.06 -5.74
C LEU A 100 -2.62 18.41 -6.25
N LEU A 101 -3.04 19.49 -5.59
CA LEU A 101 -2.80 20.87 -6.05
C LEU A 101 -1.31 21.17 -6.28
N GLU A 102 -0.45 20.66 -5.42
CA GLU A 102 1.00 20.91 -5.49
C GLU A 102 1.66 20.31 -6.74
N GLU A 103 1.03 19.28 -7.32
CA GLU A 103 1.51 18.59 -8.52
C GLU A 103 0.60 18.81 -9.74
N GLY A 104 -0.49 19.57 -9.59
CA GLY A 104 -1.43 19.89 -10.66
C GLY A 104 -2.07 18.65 -11.32
N ARG A 105 -2.21 17.54 -10.61
CA ARG A 105 -2.68 16.26 -11.17
C ARG A 105 -3.63 15.52 -10.26
N TRP A 106 -4.48 14.69 -10.83
CA TRP A 106 -5.41 13.85 -10.08
C TRP A 106 -4.76 12.56 -9.60
N VAL A 107 -4.99 12.22 -8.33
CA VAL A 107 -4.41 11.04 -7.70
C VAL A 107 -5.48 10.27 -6.92
N TYR A 108 -5.28 8.96 -6.83
CA TYR A 108 -6.02 8.13 -5.89
C TYR A 108 -5.41 8.21 -4.51
N TRP A 109 -6.28 8.28 -3.51
CA TRP A 109 -5.95 8.04 -2.12
C TRP A 109 -6.80 6.90 -1.61
N PHE A 110 -6.14 5.86 -1.11
CA PHE A 110 -6.77 4.68 -0.52
C PHE A 110 -6.63 4.73 1.00
N THR A 111 -7.72 4.56 1.72
CA THR A 111 -7.68 4.41 3.18
C THR A 111 -7.47 2.94 3.50
N LEU A 112 -6.30 2.62 4.05
CA LEU A 112 -5.95 1.28 4.52
C LEU A 112 -6.24 1.19 6.03
N ALA A 113 -6.98 0.18 6.47
CA ALA A 113 -7.21 -0.08 7.88
C ALA A 113 -6.64 -1.43 8.33
N PRO A 114 -6.02 -1.50 9.52
CA PRO A 114 -5.55 -2.75 10.09
C PRO A 114 -6.68 -3.79 10.17
N CYS A 115 -6.35 -5.04 9.88
CA CYS A 115 -7.28 -6.16 9.97
C CYS A 115 -6.55 -7.47 10.22
N GLU A 116 -7.30 -8.51 10.56
CA GLU A 116 -6.73 -9.86 10.66
C GLU A 116 -6.39 -10.42 9.27
N CYS A 117 -5.21 -11.04 9.17
CA CYS A 117 -4.93 -11.91 8.04
C CYS A 117 -5.81 -13.14 8.18
N ALA A 118 -6.58 -13.49 7.15
CA ALA A 118 -7.13 -14.85 7.10
C ALA A 118 -5.94 -15.81 7.15
N GLU A 119 -5.91 -16.71 8.14
CA GLU A 119 -5.00 -17.85 8.09
C GLU A 119 -5.25 -18.56 6.76
N ALA A 120 -4.17 -18.86 6.04
CA ALA A 120 -4.29 -19.73 4.88
C ALA A 120 -4.97 -21.02 5.36
N PRO A 121 -5.99 -21.55 4.65
CA PRO A 121 -6.50 -22.86 5.00
C PRO A 121 -5.31 -23.82 4.98
N SER A 122 -5.13 -24.52 6.10
CA SER A 122 -4.17 -25.61 6.22
C SER A 122 -4.69 -26.72 5.29
N GLY A 123 -4.16 -26.74 4.07
CA GLY A 123 -4.44 -27.74 3.04
C GLY A 123 -3.18 -28.55 2.78
#